data_AF-A0A241V1W3-F1
#
_entry.id   AF-A0A241V1W3-F1
#
_cell.length_a   1.000
_cell.length_b   1.000
_cell.length_c   1.000
_cell.angle_alpha   90.00
_cell.angle_beta   90.00
_cell.angle_gamma   90.00
#
_symmetry.space_group_name_H-M   'P 1'
#
loop_
_entity.id
_entity.type
_entity.pdbx_description
1 polymer ?
#
loop_
_entity_poly.entity_id
_entity_poly.type
_entity_poly.pdbx_seq_one_letter_code
_entity_poly.pdbx_strand_id
1 'polypeptide(L)'
;MKYLILGLGVLVLAGCSKNSSEAEPQASVQEVAVSSNTKSLTPAEAKSFATDLLKKINDDEKFVLDAYALKEQSTLEKYFYDVQAYMKPNPEDFSDSYWLDSKALAPYTKCDTALIDLQLYASALSKQLKDDNATMRKIVRQEEEDYKKSKSKCEERVNLTYEQALAADEDE
;
A
#
# COMPACT_ATOMS: atom_id res chain seq x y z
N MET A 1 35.94 -29.54 -35.15
CA MET A 1 35.82 -28.89 -36.47
C MET A 1 34.93 -27.66 -36.33
N LYS A 2 35.40 -26.51 -36.84
CA LYS A 2 34.69 -25.41 -37.55
C LYS A 2 33.55 -24.66 -36.82
N TYR A 3 33.82 -23.44 -36.32
CA TYR A 3 33.55 -22.09 -36.92
C TYR A 3 32.04 -21.79 -37.04
N LEU A 4 31.42 -20.93 -36.22
CA LEU A 4 31.54 -19.46 -36.15
C LEU A 4 31.12 -18.79 -37.47
N ILE A 5 29.89 -18.28 -37.51
CA ILE A 5 29.39 -17.41 -38.60
C ILE A 5 29.02 -16.06 -37.98
N LEU A 6 29.88 -15.09 -38.27
CA LEU A 6 29.59 -13.66 -38.31
C LEU A 6 28.62 -13.35 -39.45
N GLY A 7 27.82 -12.30 -39.28
CA GLY A 7 27.28 -11.60 -40.44
C GLY A 7 26.22 -10.58 -40.09
N LEU A 8 26.62 -9.37 -39.72
CA LEU A 8 25.82 -8.18 -40.04
C LEU A 8 26.76 -7.01 -40.32
N GLY A 9 26.81 -6.71 -41.61
CA GLY A 9 27.63 -5.68 -42.22
C GLY A 9 27.07 -4.29 -41.97
N VAL A 10 28.05 -3.39 -41.91
CA VAL A 10 28.03 -1.93 -41.80
C VAL A 10 27.33 -1.29 -43.00
N LEU A 11 26.61 -0.18 -42.78
CA LEU A 11 26.74 1.00 -43.65
C LEU A 11 26.37 2.30 -42.95
N VAL A 12 27.30 3.25 -43.10
CA VAL A 12 27.44 4.59 -42.52
C VAL A 12 26.90 5.62 -43.51
N LEU A 13 26.21 6.67 -43.03
CA LEU A 13 26.20 8.04 -43.59
C LEU A 13 25.93 9.00 -42.39
N ALA A 14 26.89 9.77 -41.87
CA ALA A 14 27.46 11.02 -42.37
C ALA A 14 26.48 12.21 -42.41
N GLY A 15 26.83 13.33 -41.74
CA GLY A 15 26.35 14.67 -42.10
C GLY A 15 25.97 15.60 -40.94
N CYS A 16 26.49 16.83 -40.96
CA CYS A 16 26.61 17.77 -39.84
C CYS A 16 25.49 18.83 -39.70
N SER A 17 25.43 19.43 -38.50
CA SER A 17 25.20 20.85 -38.14
C SER A 17 24.36 21.77 -39.03
N LYS A 18 23.32 22.42 -38.46
CA LYS A 18 23.33 23.82 -37.93
C LYS A 18 21.91 24.32 -37.58
N ASN A 19 21.87 25.22 -36.58
CA ASN A 19 20.74 26.00 -36.05
C ASN A 19 19.72 26.52 -37.09
N SER A 20 18.44 26.46 -36.70
CA SER A 20 17.46 27.52 -36.97
C SER A 20 16.55 27.72 -35.75
N SER A 21 16.38 28.99 -35.41
CA SER A 21 15.48 29.54 -34.40
C SER A 21 14.13 29.81 -35.04
N GLU A 22 13.02 29.31 -34.48
CA GLU A 22 11.70 29.86 -34.77
C GLU A 22 10.67 29.52 -33.67
N ALA A 23 10.22 30.60 -33.02
CA ALA A 23 8.91 30.93 -32.43
C ALA A 23 8.03 29.84 -31.76
N GLU A 24 7.61 30.17 -30.53
CA GLU A 24 6.51 29.58 -29.76
C GLU A 24 5.21 29.39 -30.55
N PRO A 25 4.43 28.38 -30.13
CA PRO A 25 3.04 28.62 -29.81
C PRO A 25 2.82 28.35 -28.32
N GLN A 26 2.45 29.41 -27.59
CA GLN A 26 1.90 29.29 -26.24
C GLN A 26 0.61 28.47 -26.31
N ALA A 27 0.74 27.16 -26.05
CA ALA A 27 -0.39 26.35 -25.65
C ALA A 27 -0.81 26.84 -24.25
N SER A 28 -1.79 27.74 -24.23
CA SER A 28 -2.61 27.99 -23.05
C SER A 28 -3.27 26.67 -22.69
N VAL A 29 -2.60 25.90 -21.83
CA VAL A 29 -3.21 24.77 -21.14
C VAL A 29 -4.16 25.41 -20.13
N GLN A 30 -5.43 25.55 -20.54
CA GLN A 30 -6.51 25.73 -19.60
C GLN A 30 -6.42 24.57 -18.62
N GLU A 31 -6.04 24.90 -17.39
CA GLU A 31 -6.13 24.03 -16.24
C GLU A 31 -7.61 23.68 -16.10
N VAL A 32 -7.98 22.53 -16.67
CA VAL A 32 -9.28 21.93 -16.44
C VAL A 32 -9.28 21.67 -14.94
N ALA A 33 -9.99 22.51 -14.21
CA ALA A 33 -10.32 22.27 -12.82
C ALA A 33 -11.07 20.94 -12.79
N VAL A 34 -10.32 19.86 -12.57
CA VAL A 34 -10.85 18.57 -12.16
C VAL A 34 -11.45 18.85 -10.79
N SER A 35 -12.72 19.26 -10.79
CA SER A 35 -13.56 19.29 -9.61
C SER A 35 -13.82 17.83 -9.26
N SER A 36 -12.80 17.16 -8.71
CA SER A 36 -12.98 15.92 -7.99
C SER A 36 -13.80 16.28 -6.77
N ASN A 37 -15.05 15.84 -6.78
CA ASN A 37 -15.94 15.86 -5.63
C ASN A 37 -15.45 14.83 -4.58
N THR A 38 -14.15 14.84 -4.28
CA THR A 38 -13.55 14.08 -3.20
C THR A 38 -13.95 14.79 -1.93
N LYS A 39 -14.81 14.15 -1.14
CA LYS A 39 -15.18 14.64 0.19
C LYS A 39 -13.89 14.73 1.00
N SER A 40 -13.34 15.93 1.12
CA SER A 40 -12.19 16.19 1.99
C SER A 40 -12.61 15.89 3.42
N LEU A 41 -11.90 14.99 4.08
CA LEU A 41 -12.17 14.70 5.50
C LEU A 41 -11.66 15.87 6.34
N THR A 42 -12.40 16.20 7.39
CA THR A 42 -11.88 17.03 8.47
C THR A 42 -10.86 16.25 9.31
N PRO A 43 -9.96 16.92 10.04
CA PRO A 43 -9.06 16.28 11.01
C PRO A 43 -9.78 15.34 12.00
N ALA A 44 -10.97 15.72 12.45
CA ALA A 44 -11.77 14.91 13.36
C ALA A 44 -12.33 13.65 12.68
N GLU A 45 -12.83 13.76 11.44
CA GLU A 45 -13.26 12.60 10.66
C GLU A 45 -12.08 11.66 10.34
N ALA A 46 -10.92 12.22 10.02
CA ALA A 46 -9.70 11.43 9.77
C ALA A 46 -9.23 10.67 11.01
N LYS A 47 -9.23 11.33 12.18
CA LYS A 47 -8.91 10.67 13.46
C LYS A 47 -9.94 9.61 13.83
N SER A 48 -11.23 9.87 13.61
CA SER A 48 -12.29 8.88 13.84
C SER A 48 -12.08 7.66 12.96
N PHE A 49 -11.83 7.87 11.67
CA PHE A 49 -11.53 6.80 10.72
C PHE A 49 -10.32 5.96 11.17
N ALA A 50 -9.22 6.60 11.54
CA ALA A 50 -8.01 5.89 12.01
C ALA A 50 -8.27 5.09 13.30
N THR A 51 -9.09 5.63 14.20
CA THR A 51 -9.50 4.95 15.43
C THR A 51 -10.33 3.70 15.13
N ASP A 52 -11.29 3.80 14.21
CA ASP A 52 -12.12 2.69 13.78
C ASP A 52 -11.29 1.62 13.04
N LEU A 53 -10.33 2.05 12.23
CA LEU A 53 -9.39 1.15 11.55
C LEU A 53 -8.50 0.41 12.55
N LEU A 54 -7.96 1.09 13.56
CA LEU A 54 -7.20 0.43 14.64
C LEU A 54 -8.06 -0.59 15.39
N LYS A 55 -9.33 -0.25 15.68
CA LYS A 55 -10.27 -1.21 16.28
C LYS A 55 -10.44 -2.44 15.39
N LYS A 56 -10.64 -2.26 14.07
CA LYS A 56 -10.74 -3.37 13.12
C LYS A 56 -9.48 -4.23 13.14
N ILE A 57 -8.29 -3.63 13.12
CA ILE A 57 -7.00 -4.36 13.17
C ILE A 57 -6.91 -5.21 14.44
N ASN A 58 -7.35 -4.69 15.59
CA ASN A 58 -7.37 -5.45 16.84
C ASN A 58 -8.35 -6.65 16.80
N ASP A 59 -9.54 -6.43 16.23
CA ASP A 59 -10.54 -7.49 16.07
C ASP A 59 -10.07 -8.56 15.07
N ASP A 60 -9.49 -8.14 13.95
CA ASP A 60 -8.93 -9.00 12.91
C ASP A 60 -7.72 -9.80 13.41
N GLU A 61 -6.82 -9.20 14.20
CA GLU A 61 -5.68 -9.91 14.79
C GLU A 61 -6.15 -11.10 15.60
N LYS A 62 -7.15 -10.88 16.47
CA LYS A 62 -7.74 -11.95 17.25
C LYS A 62 -8.35 -13.02 16.34
N PHE A 63 -9.12 -12.62 15.33
CA PHE A 63 -9.71 -13.54 14.35
C PHE A 63 -8.65 -14.39 13.64
N VAL A 64 -7.55 -13.78 13.18
CA VAL A 64 -6.45 -14.46 12.50
C VAL A 64 -5.75 -15.45 13.42
N LEU A 65 -5.44 -15.05 14.66
CA LEU A 65 -4.77 -15.91 15.63
C LEU A 65 -5.66 -17.08 16.07
N ASP A 66 -6.96 -16.85 16.27
CA ASP A 66 -7.93 -17.90 16.58
C ASP A 66 -8.02 -18.90 15.41
N ALA A 67 -8.14 -18.42 14.16
CA ALA A 67 -8.16 -19.28 12.97
C ALA A 67 -6.88 -20.12 12.82
N TYR A 68 -5.71 -19.53 13.09
CA TYR A 68 -4.44 -20.26 13.06
C TYR A 68 -4.36 -21.32 14.16
N ALA A 69 -4.78 -21.00 15.39
CA ALA A 69 -4.83 -21.95 16.50
C ALA A 69 -5.76 -23.15 16.21
N LEU A 70 -6.87 -22.89 15.52
CA LEU A 70 -7.83 -23.90 15.06
C LEU A 70 -7.41 -24.61 13.76
N LYS A 71 -6.28 -24.21 13.16
CA LYS A 71 -5.73 -24.72 11.89
C LYS A 71 -6.66 -24.54 10.69
N GLU A 72 -7.44 -23.46 10.70
CA GLU A 72 -8.39 -23.13 9.63
C GLU A 72 -7.69 -22.42 8.46
N GLN A 73 -6.98 -23.18 7.63
CA GLN A 73 -6.24 -22.63 6.49
C GLN A 73 -7.12 -21.79 5.55
N SER A 74 -8.32 -22.27 5.19
CA SER A 74 -9.24 -21.55 4.29
C SER A 74 -9.70 -20.21 4.87
N THR A 75 -9.84 -20.12 6.19
CA THR A 75 -10.21 -18.88 6.89
C THR A 75 -9.10 -17.84 6.75
N LEU A 76 -7.83 -18.27 6.93
CA LEU A 76 -6.67 -17.40 6.75
C LEU A 76 -6.46 -16.97 5.29
N GLU A 77 -6.72 -17.86 4.32
CA GLU A 77 -6.67 -17.51 2.89
C GLU A 77 -7.77 -16.51 2.51
N LYS A 78 -8.99 -16.69 3.05
CA LYS A 78 -10.11 -15.78 2.82
C LYS A 78 -9.84 -14.37 3.36
N TYR A 79 -9.13 -14.25 4.48
CA TYR A 79 -8.83 -12.96 5.09
C TYR A 79 -8.12 -11.98 4.14
N PHE A 80 -7.25 -12.47 3.24
CA PHE A 80 -6.67 -11.64 2.19
C PHE A 80 -7.74 -10.92 1.36
N TYR A 81 -8.73 -11.66 0.89
CA TYR A 81 -9.82 -11.11 0.10
C TYR A 81 -10.74 -10.20 0.90
N ASP A 82 -10.94 -10.49 2.19
CA ASP A 82 -11.73 -9.65 3.09
C ASP A 82 -11.07 -8.28 3.28
N VAL A 83 -9.74 -8.22 3.41
CA VAL A 83 -8.99 -6.96 3.48
C VAL A 83 -9.07 -6.20 2.14
N GLN A 84 -8.89 -6.88 1.01
CA GLN A 84 -9.02 -6.24 -0.31
C GLN A 84 -10.42 -5.66 -0.53
N ALA A 85 -11.47 -6.40 -0.18
CA ALA A 85 -12.85 -5.95 -0.27
C ALA A 85 -13.16 -4.79 0.69
N TYR A 86 -12.55 -4.77 1.88
CA TYR A 86 -12.65 -3.64 2.80
C TYR A 86 -11.99 -2.37 2.22
N MET A 87 -10.79 -2.52 1.65
CA MET A 87 -10.03 -1.42 1.06
C MET A 87 -10.66 -0.86 -0.21
N LYS A 88 -11.15 -1.75 -1.07
CA LYS A 88 -11.69 -1.44 -2.38
C LYS A 88 -12.99 -2.22 -2.57
N PRO A 89 -14.11 -1.76 -1.98
CA PRO A 89 -15.38 -2.46 -2.05
C PRO A 89 -15.87 -2.64 -3.48
N ASN A 90 -15.53 -1.69 -4.36
CA ASN A 90 -15.73 -1.77 -5.80
C ASN A 90 -14.36 -1.68 -6.50
N PRO A 91 -13.84 -2.77 -7.09
CA PRO A 91 -12.54 -2.73 -7.79
C PRO A 91 -12.56 -1.91 -9.09
N GLU A 92 -13.76 -1.66 -9.64
CA GLU A 92 -13.96 -0.85 -10.85
C GLU A 92 -14.23 0.63 -10.53
N ASP A 93 -14.45 0.97 -9.26
CA ASP A 93 -14.76 2.33 -8.81
C ASP A 93 -14.00 2.69 -7.53
N PHE A 94 -13.00 3.56 -7.69
CA PHE A 94 -12.18 4.04 -6.58
C PHE A 94 -12.85 5.15 -5.76
N SER A 95 -14.05 5.62 -6.10
CA SER A 95 -14.74 6.66 -5.30
C SER A 95 -15.14 6.17 -3.91
N ASP A 96 -15.43 4.87 -3.79
CA ASP A 96 -15.92 4.23 -2.57
C ASP A 96 -14.81 3.50 -1.80
N SER A 97 -13.59 3.57 -2.31
CA SER A 97 -12.40 3.11 -1.63
C SER A 97 -12.15 4.00 -0.40
N TYR A 98 -11.78 3.40 0.74
CA TYR A 98 -11.46 4.22 1.92
C TYR A 98 -10.18 5.05 1.70
N TRP A 99 -9.39 4.75 0.66
CA TRP A 99 -8.27 5.55 0.13
C TRP A 99 -8.71 6.89 -0.48
N LEU A 100 -9.64 7.60 0.17
CA LEU A 100 -9.88 9.00 -0.16
C LEU A 100 -8.51 9.70 -0.08
N ASP A 101 -8.08 10.33 -1.18
CA ASP A 101 -6.90 11.22 -1.30
C ASP A 101 -7.07 12.48 -0.42
N SER A 102 -7.43 12.27 0.83
CA SER A 102 -7.63 13.28 1.84
C SER A 102 -6.29 13.51 2.50
N LYS A 103 -5.75 14.73 2.32
CA LYS A 103 -4.56 15.19 3.06
C LYS A 103 -4.70 15.00 4.56
N ALA A 104 -5.93 15.01 5.09
CA ALA A 104 -6.20 14.78 6.50
C ALA A 104 -5.87 13.34 6.97
N LEU A 105 -5.76 12.36 6.07
CA LEU A 105 -5.39 10.98 6.43
C LEU A 105 -3.88 10.74 6.43
N ALA A 106 -3.07 11.63 5.84
CA ALA A 106 -1.62 11.48 5.76
C ALA A 106 -0.97 11.02 7.09
N PRO A 107 -1.23 11.66 8.25
CA PRO A 107 -0.62 11.23 9.52
C PRO A 107 -1.07 9.85 10.03
N TYR A 108 -2.15 9.30 9.47
CA TYR A 108 -2.75 8.03 9.89
C TYR A 108 -2.47 6.88 8.92
N THR A 109 -1.71 7.11 7.83
CA THR A 109 -1.31 6.07 6.86
C THR A 109 -0.57 4.88 7.49
N LYS A 110 0.00 5.05 8.69
CA LYS A 110 0.58 3.95 9.49
C LYS A 110 -0.44 2.88 9.86
N CYS A 111 -1.71 3.25 10.03
CA CYS A 111 -2.79 2.29 10.26
C CYS A 111 -3.11 1.46 9.02
N ASP A 112 -2.98 2.02 7.82
CA ASP A 112 -3.10 1.25 6.58
C ASP A 112 -1.97 0.23 6.44
N THR A 113 -0.75 0.66 6.77
CA THR A 113 0.41 -0.23 6.79
C THR A 113 0.22 -1.37 7.79
N ALA A 114 -0.30 -1.08 8.99
CA ALA A 114 -0.61 -2.11 9.98
C ALA A 114 -1.66 -3.12 9.51
N LEU A 115 -2.71 -2.68 8.79
CA LEU A 115 -3.70 -3.59 8.21
C LEU A 115 -3.09 -4.49 7.11
N ILE A 116 -2.26 -3.92 6.24
CA ILE A 116 -1.56 -4.66 5.18
C ILE A 116 -0.60 -5.68 5.78
N ASP A 117 0.19 -5.30 6.78
CA ASP A 117 1.14 -6.21 7.42
C ASP A 117 0.41 -7.34 8.17
N LEU A 118 -0.76 -7.08 8.76
CA LEU A 118 -1.61 -8.14 9.31
C LEU A 118 -2.08 -9.13 8.22
N GLN A 119 -2.42 -8.62 7.04
CA GLN A 119 -2.77 -9.45 5.88
C GLN A 119 -1.60 -10.32 5.42
N LEU A 120 -0.38 -9.78 5.40
CA LEU A 120 0.84 -10.51 5.07
C LEU A 120 1.16 -11.58 6.12
N TYR A 121 1.05 -11.23 7.40
CA TYR A 121 1.22 -12.16 8.51
C TYR A 121 0.22 -13.32 8.47
N ALA A 122 -1.07 -13.04 8.27
CA ALA A 122 -2.10 -14.07 8.09
C ALA A 122 -1.81 -14.99 6.88
N SER A 123 -1.31 -14.42 5.78
CA SER A 123 -0.91 -15.18 4.60
C SER A 123 0.30 -16.09 4.88
N ALA A 124 1.25 -15.64 5.69
CA ALA A 124 2.39 -16.45 6.13
C ALA A 124 1.96 -17.60 7.06
N LEU A 125 1.05 -17.33 8.00
CA LEU A 125 0.45 -18.34 8.87
C LEU A 125 -0.28 -19.42 8.06
N SER A 126 -1.07 -19.03 7.05
CA SER A 126 -1.73 -19.97 6.14
C SER A 126 -0.72 -20.88 5.42
N LYS A 127 0.34 -20.28 4.86
CA LYS A 127 1.42 -21.04 4.22
C LYS A 127 2.13 -21.99 5.18
N GLN A 128 2.33 -21.57 6.43
CA GLN A 128 2.93 -22.43 7.45
C GLN A 128 2.04 -23.64 7.78
N LEU A 129 0.71 -23.48 7.83
CA LEU A 129 -0.21 -24.62 8.00
C LEU A 129 -0.09 -25.64 6.87
N LYS A 130 0.18 -25.17 5.65
CA LYS A 130 0.36 -26.02 4.46
C LYS A 130 1.71 -26.74 4.41
N ASP A 131 2.78 -26.05 4.82
CA ASP A 131 4.15 -26.56 4.78
C ASP A 131 4.99 -26.00 5.95
N ASP A 132 4.90 -26.66 7.11
CA ASP A 132 5.63 -26.23 8.31
C ASP A 132 7.09 -26.69 8.28
N ASN A 133 7.96 -25.80 7.80
CA ASN A 133 9.40 -25.99 7.77
C ASN A 133 10.16 -24.80 8.39
N ALA A 134 11.48 -24.94 8.54
CA ALA A 134 12.32 -23.92 9.18
C ALA A 134 12.27 -22.55 8.47
N THR A 135 12.15 -22.56 7.13
CA THR A 135 12.02 -21.34 6.34
C THR A 135 10.69 -20.66 6.62
N MET A 136 9.58 -21.41 6.61
CA MET A 136 8.26 -20.85 6.90
C MET A 136 8.17 -20.30 8.32
N ARG A 137 8.74 -20.98 9.33
CA ARG A 137 8.83 -20.45 10.70
C ARG A 137 9.61 -19.15 10.78
N LYS A 138 10.66 -18.98 9.97
CA LYS A 138 11.41 -17.72 9.88
C LYS A 138 10.55 -16.61 9.27
N ILE A 139 9.87 -16.90 8.17
CA ILE A 139 8.98 -15.95 7.49
C ILE A 139 7.88 -15.50 8.44
N VAL A 140 7.17 -16.42 9.10
CA VAL A 140 6.10 -16.09 10.05
C VAL A 140 6.58 -15.17 11.16
N ARG A 141 7.77 -15.40 11.72
CA ARG A 141 8.35 -14.49 12.73
C ARG A 141 8.65 -13.10 12.17
N GLN A 142 9.21 -13.03 10.96
CA GLN A 142 9.50 -11.76 10.29
C GLN A 142 8.22 -10.94 10.09
N GLU A 143 7.18 -11.55 9.50
CA GLU A 143 5.91 -10.88 9.26
C GLU A 143 5.19 -10.50 10.56
N GLU A 144 5.32 -11.30 11.63
CA GLU A 144 4.81 -10.97 12.96
C GLU A 144 5.50 -9.73 13.54
N GLU A 145 6.83 -9.66 13.43
CA GLU A 145 7.62 -8.52 13.90
C GLU A 145 7.28 -7.24 13.13
N ASP A 146 7.17 -7.35 11.79
CA ASP A 146 6.82 -6.23 10.91
C ASP A 146 5.40 -5.73 11.23
N TYR A 147 4.41 -6.64 11.34
CA TYR A 147 3.06 -6.29 11.77
C TYR A 147 3.03 -5.61 13.14
N LYS A 148 3.70 -6.16 14.14
CA LYS A 148 3.73 -5.59 15.50
C LYS A 148 4.32 -4.18 15.52
N LYS A 149 5.37 -3.96 14.72
CA LYS A 149 5.98 -2.64 14.57
C LYS A 149 5.00 -1.63 13.94
N SER A 150 4.34 -2.01 12.85
CA SER A 150 3.37 -1.16 12.16
C SER A 150 2.13 -0.89 13.02
N LYS A 151 1.62 -1.90 13.74
CA LYS A 151 0.52 -1.75 14.70
C LYS A 151 0.86 -0.75 15.80
N SER A 152 2.04 -0.87 16.40
CA SER A 152 2.51 0.07 17.44
C SER A 152 2.56 1.51 16.94
N LYS A 153 3.04 1.73 15.69
CA LYS A 153 2.99 3.06 15.06
C LYS A 153 1.57 3.59 14.86
N CYS A 154 0.64 2.74 14.42
CA CYS A 154 -0.77 3.11 14.29
C CYS A 154 -1.36 3.50 15.65
N GLU A 155 -1.14 2.68 16.69
CA GLU A 155 -1.58 2.95 18.06
C GLU A 155 -1.04 4.28 18.59
N GLU A 156 0.25 4.56 18.36
CA GLU A 156 0.86 5.83 18.71
C GLU A 156 0.14 6.99 18.01
N ARG A 157 -0.01 6.93 16.68
CA ARG A 157 -0.64 7.99 15.88
C ARG A 157 -2.07 8.27 16.30
N VAL A 158 -2.88 7.24 16.55
CA VAL A 158 -4.28 7.39 16.98
C VAL A 158 -4.40 8.06 18.34
N ASN A 159 -3.43 7.83 19.23
CA ASN A 159 -3.41 8.42 20.58
C ASN A 159 -2.94 9.89 20.61
N LEU A 160 -2.33 10.39 19.54
CA LEU A 160 -1.93 11.79 19.41
C LEU A 160 -3.12 12.70 19.04
N THR A 161 -3.00 13.99 19.34
CA THR A 161 -3.84 15.00 18.66
C THR A 161 -3.52 15.03 17.17
N TYR A 162 -4.42 15.57 16.35
CA TYR A 162 -4.17 15.62 14.91
C TYR A 162 -2.88 16.39 14.57
N GLU A 163 -2.67 17.52 15.24
CA GLU A 163 -1.50 18.38 15.04
C GLU A 163 -0.20 17.66 15.41
N GLN A 164 -0.21 16.89 16.50
CA GLN A 164 0.94 16.06 16.88
C GLN A 164 1.18 14.90 15.91
N ALA A 165 0.11 14.25 15.45
CA ALA A 165 0.21 13.16 14.48
C ALA A 165 0.75 13.66 13.14
N LEU A 166 0.32 14.84 12.70
CA LEU A 166 0.81 15.52 11.50
C LEU A 166 2.28 15.88 11.62
N ALA A 167 2.68 16.55 12.70
CA ALA A 167 4.08 16.91 12.91
C ALA A 167 4.99 15.67 12.91
N ALA A 168 4.57 14.60 13.58
CA ALA A 168 5.36 13.38 13.63
C ALA A 168 5.42 12.63 12.29
N ASP A 169 4.44 12.81 11.39
CA ASP A 169 4.47 12.27 10.01
C ASP A 169 5.43 13.06 9.11
N GLU A 170 5.50 14.39 9.29
CA GLU A 170 6.42 15.26 8.55
C GLU A 170 7.90 15.07 8.94
N ASP A 171 8.16 14.54 10.15
CA ASP A 171 9.51 14.28 10.68
C ASP A 171 10.10 12.90 10.27
N GLU A 172 9.33 12.03 9.59
CA GLU A 172 9.77 10.69 9.10
C GLU A 172 10.33 10.71 7.67
#